data_AF-A0A971Y6M4-F1
#
_entry.id   AF-A0A971Y6M4-F1
#
_cell.length_a   1.000
_cell.length_b   1.000
_cell.length_c   1.000
_cell.angle_alpha   90.00
_cell.angle_beta   90.00
_cell.angle_gamma   90.00
#
_symmetry.space_group_name_H-M   'P 1'
#
loop_
_entity.id
_entity.type
_entity.pdbx_description
1 polymer ?
#
loop_
_entity_poly.entity_id
_entity_poly.type
_entity_poly.pdbx_seq_one_letter_code
_entity_poly.pdbx_strand_id
1 'polypeptide(L)'
;MSKVLRLGSQRYKKLTDLGAVLKEPFDSCGLLEIGLSSDYFVSISPAIVGQQLSNKVTKVIWDRVESLMYAETTAEKMLNSKDEKLREMGVSYSKIS
;
A
#
# COMPACT_ATOMS: atom_id res chain seq x y z
N MET A 1 -0.56 -6.07 15.43
CA MET A 1 0.91 -5.85 15.38
C MET A 1 1.37 -6.06 13.95
N SER A 2 1.87 -5.01 13.29
CA SER A 2 2.47 -5.14 11.96
C SER A 2 3.78 -5.94 12.08
N LYS A 3 3.96 -6.98 11.27
CA LYS A 3 5.22 -7.71 11.20
C LYS A 3 6.18 -6.89 10.33
N VAL A 4 7.44 -6.78 10.72
CA VAL A 4 8.45 -6.10 9.88
C VAL A 4 9.35 -7.16 9.28
N LEU A 5 9.44 -7.18 7.95
CA LEU A 5 10.46 -7.94 7.26
C LEU A 5 11.73 -7.09 7.17
N ARG A 6 12.77 -7.54 7.87
CA ARG A 6 14.12 -6.98 7.75
C ARG A 6 14.89 -7.81 6.75
N LEU A 7 15.45 -7.18 5.71
CA LEU A 7 16.46 -7.86 4.90
C LEU A 7 17.76 -7.93 5.70
N GLY A 8 17.90 -9.01 6.46
CA GLY A 8 19.17 -9.35 7.13
C GLY A 8 20.26 -9.74 6.14
N SER A 9 21.49 -9.84 6.66
CA SER A 9 22.73 -10.11 5.91
C SER A 9 22.64 -11.29 4.93
N GLN A 10 21.89 -12.34 5.27
CA GLN A 10 21.77 -13.53 4.42
C GLN A 10 20.93 -13.32 3.15
N ARG A 11 19.85 -12.53 3.22
CA ARG A 11 19.02 -12.20 2.04
C ARG A 11 19.66 -11.11 1.20
N TYR A 12 20.28 -10.12 1.84
CA TYR A 12 21.14 -9.14 1.18
C TYR A 12 22.22 -9.86 0.37
N LYS A 13 22.97 -10.77 1.00
CA LYS A 13 24.05 -11.51 0.34
C LYS A 13 23.56 -12.29 -0.87
N LYS A 14 22.43 -13.00 -0.76
CA LYS A 14 21.82 -13.69 -1.91
C LYS A 14 21.47 -12.74 -3.07
N LEU A 15 20.99 -11.53 -2.78
CA LEU A 15 20.62 -10.56 -3.82
C LEU A 15 21.86 -9.92 -4.46
N THR A 16 22.89 -9.59 -3.67
CA THR A 16 24.15 -9.05 -4.20
C THR A 16 24.98 -10.08 -4.95
N ASP A 17 24.91 -11.36 -4.55
CA ASP A 17 25.57 -12.47 -5.25
C ASP A 17 24.88 -12.77 -6.61
N LEU A 18 23.58 -12.43 -6.75
CA LEU A 18 22.83 -12.59 -8.00
C LEU A 18 23.23 -11.56 -9.07
N GLY A 19 23.80 -10.42 -8.66
CA GLY A 19 24.24 -9.38 -9.57
C GLY A 19 24.94 -8.23 -8.86
N ALA A 20 26.19 -7.99 -9.24
CA ALA A 20 27.03 -6.93 -8.67
C ALA A 20 26.40 -5.52 -8.77
N VAL A 21 25.53 -5.30 -9.76
CA VAL A 21 24.77 -4.06 -9.95
C VAL A 21 23.88 -3.72 -8.75
N LEU A 22 23.42 -4.73 -8.00
CA LEU A 22 22.56 -4.50 -6.83
C LEU A 22 23.36 -4.14 -5.57
N LYS A 23 24.69 -4.31 -5.56
CA LYS A 23 25.49 -4.07 -4.36
C LYS A 23 25.52 -2.59 -3.98
N GLU A 24 25.84 -1.71 -4.93
CA GLU A 24 25.99 -0.27 -4.68
C GLU A 24 24.69 0.41 -4.20
N PRO A 25 23.50 0.15 -4.78
CA PRO A 25 22.25 0.71 -4.27
C PRO A 25 21.90 0.22 -2.86
N PHE A 26 22.13 -1.06 -2.56
CA PHE A 26 21.83 -1.58 -1.22
C PHE A 26 22.80 -1.04 -0.16
N ASP A 27 24.08 -0.88 -0.50
CA ASP A 27 25.06 -0.26 0.40
C ASP A 27 24.71 1.21 0.69
N SER A 28 24.15 1.91 -0.30
CA SER A 28 23.75 3.32 -0.18
C SER A 28 22.44 3.50 0.60
N CYS A 29 21.47 2.60 0.44
CA CYS A 29 20.16 2.67 1.10
C CYS A 29 20.15 2.07 2.52
N GLY A 30 21.13 1.22 2.86
CA GLY A 30 21.24 0.60 4.18
C GLY A 30 20.24 -0.54 4.42
N LEU A 31 19.89 -0.76 5.69
CA LEU A 31 18.98 -1.84 6.10
C LEU A 31 17.56 -1.57 5.58
N LEU A 32 17.05 -2.47 4.75
CA LEU A 32 15.67 -2.40 4.27
C LEU A 32 14.71 -3.02 5.29
N GLU A 33 13.75 -2.21 5.73
CA GLU A 33 12.61 -2.63 6.54
C GLU A 33 11.32 -2.53 5.73
N ILE A 34 10.57 -3.63 5.62
CA ILE A 34 9.28 -3.68 4.93
C ILE A 34 8.21 -4.00 5.96
N GLY A 35 7.28 -3.07 6.15
CA GLY A 35 6.09 -3.30 6.98
C GLY A 35 5.13 -4.28 6.30
N LEU A 36 4.67 -5.28 7.05
CA LEU A 36 3.65 -6.24 6.62
C LEU A 36 2.34 -5.95 7.35
N SER A 37 1.25 -5.85 6.59
CA SER A 37 -0.10 -5.77 7.13
C SER A 37 -0.66 -7.17 7.36
N SER A 38 -1.40 -7.35 8.45
CA SER A 38 -2.25 -8.53 8.67
C SER A 38 -3.65 -8.34 8.06
N ASP A 39 -4.06 -7.09 7.83
CA ASP A 39 -5.29 -6.77 7.16
C ASP A 39 -5.00 -6.61 5.66
N TYR A 40 -5.31 -7.66 4.91
CA TYR A 40 -5.05 -7.68 3.47
C TYR A 40 -5.96 -6.72 2.72
N PHE A 41 -7.21 -6.59 3.14
CA PHE A 41 -8.18 -5.71 2.49
C PHE A 41 -7.75 -4.25 2.62
N VAL A 42 -7.49 -3.81 3.86
CA VAL A 42 -7.01 -2.45 4.12
C VAL A 42 -5.62 -2.20 3.52
N SER A 43 -4.82 -3.25 3.27
CA SER A 43 -3.54 -3.08 2.57
C SER A 43 -3.66 -2.94 1.04
N ILE A 44 -4.62 -3.63 0.42
CA ILE A 44 -4.74 -3.67 -1.05
C ILE A 44 -5.63 -2.55 -1.59
N SER A 45 -6.68 -2.15 -0.85
CA SER A 45 -7.61 -1.11 -1.29
C SER A 45 -6.93 0.25 -1.52
N PRO A 46 -6.10 0.81 -0.61
CA PRO A 46 -5.36 2.04 -0.88
C PRO A 46 -4.36 1.87 -2.02
N ALA A 47 -3.79 0.67 -2.22
CA ALA A 47 -2.89 0.42 -3.33
C ALA A 47 -3.62 0.50 -4.69
N ILE A 48 -4.84 -0.03 -4.79
CA ILE A 48 -5.72 0.11 -5.97
C ILE A 48 -6.11 1.58 -6.17
N VAL A 49 -6.56 2.24 -5.11
CA VAL A 49 -6.92 3.67 -5.13
C VAL A 49 -5.73 4.53 -5.61
N GLY A 50 -4.52 4.19 -5.19
CA GLY A 50 -3.29 4.91 -5.51
C GLY A 50 -2.68 4.62 -6.87
N GLN A 51 -3.20 3.66 -7.65
CA GLN A 51 -2.64 3.37 -8.98
C GLN A 51 -2.60 4.63 -9.84
N GLN A 52 -1.43 4.91 -10.43
CA GLN A 52 -1.13 6.10 -11.24
C GLN A 52 -1.21 7.44 -10.48
N LEU A 53 -1.18 7.41 -9.14
CA LEU A 53 -1.18 8.59 -8.28
C LEU A 53 0.08 8.62 -7.41
N SER A 54 0.45 9.81 -6.93
CA SER A 54 1.50 9.92 -5.91
C SER A 54 1.02 9.39 -4.56
N ASN A 55 1.95 9.03 -3.67
CA ASN A 55 1.63 8.61 -2.30
C ASN A 55 0.84 9.69 -1.54
N LYS A 56 1.13 10.98 -1.78
CA LYS A 56 0.43 12.11 -1.15
C LYS A 56 -1.03 12.18 -1.57
N VAL A 57 -1.31 12.06 -2.88
CA VAL A 57 -2.69 12.09 -3.40
C VAL A 57 -3.45 10.85 -2.95
N THR A 58 -2.80 9.68 -2.99
CA THR A 58 -3.36 8.42 -2.48
C THR A 58 -3.81 8.56 -1.03
N LYS A 59 -2.95 9.12 -0.17
CA LYS A 59 -3.28 9.36 1.23
C LYS A 59 -4.50 10.27 1.38
N VAL A 60 -4.57 11.37 0.65
CA VAL A 60 -5.72 12.30 0.72
C VAL A 60 -7.04 11.62 0.32
N ILE A 61 -7.03 10.81 -0.74
CA ILE A 61 -8.24 10.08 -1.17
C ILE A 61 -8.60 8.99 -0.16
N TRP A 62 -7.61 8.25 0.32
CA TRP A 62 -7.84 7.15 1.25
C TRP A 62 -8.36 7.63 2.61
N ASP A 63 -7.81 8.71 3.16
CA ASP A 63 -8.28 9.30 4.42
C ASP A 63 -9.78 9.72 4.32
N ARG A 64 -10.23 10.16 3.13
CA ARG A 64 -11.64 10.47 2.86
C ARG A 64 -12.51 9.22 2.78
N VAL A 65 -12.02 8.15 2.14
CA VAL A 65 -12.71 6.86 2.09
C VAL A 65 -12.86 6.26 3.48
N GLU A 66 -11.81 6.28 4.30
CA GLU A 66 -11.88 5.82 5.70
C GLU A 66 -12.89 6.64 6.52
N SER A 67 -12.94 7.96 6.29
CA SER A 67 -13.92 8.84 6.93
C SER A 67 -15.36 8.49 6.53
N LEU A 68 -15.60 8.19 5.25
CA LEU A 68 -16.91 7.71 4.77
C LEU A 68 -17.33 6.40 5.45
N MET A 69 -16.37 5.56 5.82
CA MET A 69 -16.59 4.25 6.46
C MET A 69 -16.55 4.28 7.99
N TYR A 70 -16.59 5.48 8.60
CA TYR A 70 -16.49 5.67 10.06
C TYR A 70 -15.23 5.04 10.67
N ALA A 71 -14.10 5.16 9.95
CA ALA A 71 -12.79 4.62 10.34
C ALA A 71 -12.71 3.09 10.50
N GLU A 72 -13.69 2.35 9.99
CA GLU A 72 -13.66 0.89 9.94
C GLU A 72 -13.99 0.44 8.52
N THR A 73 -12.95 0.28 7.71
CA THR A 73 -13.04 -0.08 6.29
C THR A 73 -13.09 -1.60 6.13
N THR A 74 -14.27 -2.14 5.84
CA THR A 74 -14.48 -3.56 5.53
C THR A 74 -14.96 -3.76 4.11
N ALA A 75 -14.77 -4.97 3.55
CA ALA A 75 -15.27 -5.31 2.23
C ALA A 75 -16.80 -5.16 2.12
N GLU A 76 -17.53 -5.55 3.17
CA GLU A 76 -18.98 -5.43 3.23
C GLU A 76 -19.46 -3.96 3.18
N LYS A 77 -18.85 -3.07 3.98
CA LYS A 77 -19.20 -1.64 3.95
C LYS A 77 -18.85 -1.00 2.59
N MET A 78 -17.75 -1.42 1.98
CA MET A 78 -17.36 -0.97 0.64
C MET A 78 -18.39 -1.37 -0.41
N LEU A 79 -18.82 -2.63 -0.41
CA LEU A 79 -19.82 -3.17 -1.34
C LEU A 79 -21.21 -2.54 -1.16
N ASN A 80 -21.56 -2.18 0.07
CA ASN A 80 -22.84 -1.54 0.39
C ASN A 80 -22.82 -0.01 0.19
N SER A 81 -21.66 0.59 -0.07
CA SER A 81 -21.58 2.00 -0.42
C SER A 81 -22.01 2.23 -1.85
N LYS A 82 -22.69 3.35 -2.10
CA LYS A 82 -22.98 3.78 -3.47
C LYS A 82 -21.70 4.21 -4.18
N ASP A 83 -21.55 3.85 -5.45
CA ASP A 83 -20.42 4.24 -6.29
C ASP A 83 -20.22 5.76 -6.30
N GLU A 84 -21.31 6.54 -6.34
CA GLU A 84 -21.26 8.00 -6.32
C GLU A 84 -20.57 8.54 -5.06
N LYS A 85 -20.74 7.87 -3.91
CA LYS A 85 -20.07 8.27 -2.68
C LYS A 85 -18.56 8.03 -2.75
N LEU A 86 -18.13 6.94 -3.36
CA LEU A 86 -16.70 6.68 -3.60
C LEU A 86 -16.11 7.68 -4.61
N ARG A 87 -16.90 8.08 -5.62
CA ARG A 87 -16.51 9.12 -6.59
C ARG A 87 -16.34 10.48 -5.93
N GLU A 88 -17.25 10.88 -5.04
CA GLU A 88 -17.15 12.12 -4.25
C GLU A 88 -15.84 12.19 -3.46
N MET A 89 -15.31 11.05 -2.99
CA MET A 89 -14.03 11.00 -2.26
C MET A 89 -12.79 11.12 -3.17
N GLY A 90 -12.95 10.90 -4.48
CA GLY A 90 -11.91 11.02 -5.50
C GLY A 90 -11.46 9.71 -6.14
N VAL A 91 -12.08 8.57 -5.83
CA VAL A 91 -11.75 7.25 -6.42
C VAL A 91 -12.29 7.17 -7.84
N SER A 92 -11.48 6.89 -8.89
CA SER A 92 -11.96 6.81 -10.28
C SER A 92 -12.96 5.68 -10.51
N TYR A 93 -13.88 5.82 -11.48
CA TYR A 93 -14.83 4.75 -11.84
C TYR A 93 -14.13 3.43 -12.18
N SER A 94 -13.02 3.50 -12.92
CA SER A 94 -12.18 2.34 -13.27
C SER A 94 -11.57 1.59 -12.08
N LYS A 95 -11.67 2.14 -10.87
CA LYS A 95 -11.20 1.51 -9.62
C LYS A 95 -12.37 1.02 -8.76
N ILE A 96 -13.60 1.32 -9.15
CA ILE A 96 -14.84 0.90 -8.49
C ILE A 96 -15.41 -0.33 -9.21
N SER A 97 -15.40 -0.33 -10.55
CA SER A 97 -15.92 -1.39 -11.44
C SER A 97 -14.82 -2.16 -12.16
#